data_AF-A0A222SHW7-F1
#
_entry.id   AF-A0A222SHW7-F1
#
_cell.length_a   1.000
_cell.length_b   1.000
_cell.length_c   1.000
_cell.angle_alpha   90.00
_cell.angle_beta   90.00
_cell.angle_gamma   90.00
#
_symmetry.space_group_name_H-M   'P 1'
#
loop_
_entity.id
_entity.type
_entity.pdbx_description
1 polymer ?
#
loop_
_entity_poly.entity_id
_entity_poly.type
_entity_poly.pdbx_seq_one_letter_code
_entity_poly.pdbx_strand_id
1 'polypeptide(L)'
;MGKLNISLVHLDVRYGEQERNRKELLRLNKAAAENGAGIIVNTELGLSGYSYGSREEIARVAERADGPTVEALSAIASAYGCYIVFGYAEEDGGTGIFYNSAAVIGRDGTFLFSYRKVTAEVRWACAGSPLQPNTFDTPWGRAGVMICSDSYYGAIPRMSALRGADLLLVPANWPGGSLDPRELWQARACENGFFLAACNRGGKDKTMSCEDAYSCVCGPDGKELFAEKSSSSKIFTVELPLENGRLPSRTLDRMSARIPEQYGGIYLDMRYANDMTAYCQLPSPGEFRVACQPADPSVLFAGEDMIETIIATTTVHGADLLVLPAGNARSVDRATESLVKTARTLQCAICAGIIADGCFTIVFVERDGAISMKPCADSSLRWIDLPNARVALASKDELYHPELGIAFAKQGCDVVAVSSSRLDEQDRMVLGARSIEQVAVAASGGNRAFLAEPPEGHHRWAEAHTEYPGKPCVMTLDTSRLRRKQFYERLDYELLLRKGGPRSGKVSEREPSEPAAIRNT
;
A
#
# COMPACT_ATOMS: atom_id res chain seq x y z
N MET A 1 7.78 29.32 -9.43
CA MET A 1 7.56 27.97 -8.88
C MET A 1 8.49 27.81 -7.68
N GLY A 2 7.94 27.44 -6.51
CA GLY A 2 8.74 27.21 -5.31
C GLY A 2 9.30 25.78 -5.30
N LYS A 3 10.22 25.48 -4.38
CA LYS A 3 10.75 24.14 -4.15
C LYS A 3 10.81 23.83 -2.66
N LEU A 4 10.64 22.56 -2.30
CA LEU A 4 10.87 22.03 -0.97
C LEU A 4 12.08 21.08 -1.01
N ASN A 5 13.10 21.36 -0.21
CA ASN A 5 14.24 20.44 -0.04
C ASN A 5 13.90 19.42 1.05
N ILE A 6 13.82 18.15 0.67
CA ILE A 6 13.75 17.03 1.62
C ILE A 6 15.12 16.37 1.68
N SER A 7 15.67 16.21 2.88
CA SER A 7 16.92 15.49 3.09
C SER A 7 16.67 14.14 3.77
N LEU A 8 17.24 13.09 3.19
CA LEU A 8 17.27 11.74 3.76
C LEU A 8 18.65 11.53 4.39
N VAL A 9 18.70 11.40 5.71
CA VAL A 9 19.93 11.09 6.45
C VAL A 9 20.10 9.58 6.47
N HIS A 10 20.69 9.06 5.39
CA HIS A 10 20.99 7.64 5.20
C HIS A 10 22.19 7.27 6.06
N LEU A 11 21.93 6.84 7.30
CA LEU A 11 22.97 6.60 8.30
C LEU A 11 23.58 5.19 8.16
N ASP A 12 24.91 5.07 8.20
CA ASP A 12 25.58 3.80 8.47
C ASP A 12 25.44 3.48 9.96
N VAL A 13 24.34 2.85 10.35
CA VAL A 13 24.08 2.51 11.76
C VAL A 13 24.96 1.33 12.18
N ARG A 14 25.61 1.43 13.33
CA ARG A 14 26.42 0.34 13.91
C ARG A 14 25.73 -0.24 15.14
N TYR A 15 25.48 -1.55 15.14
CA TYR A 15 24.72 -2.21 16.21
C TYR A 15 25.31 -1.94 17.60
N GLY A 16 24.48 -1.46 18.53
CA GLY A 16 24.86 -1.23 19.92
C GLY A 16 25.83 -0.06 20.17
N GLU A 17 26.34 0.62 19.14
CA GLU A 17 27.26 1.76 19.27
C GLU A 17 26.49 3.09 19.37
N GLN A 18 25.60 3.20 20.35
CA GLN A 18 24.63 4.31 20.49
C GLN A 18 25.28 5.69 20.41
N GLU A 19 26.36 5.94 21.15
CA GLU A 19 27.02 7.26 21.18
C GLU A 19 27.70 7.62 19.86
N ARG A 20 28.29 6.64 19.17
CA ARG A 20 28.88 6.85 17.84
C ARG A 20 27.78 7.19 16.84
N ASN A 21 26.69 6.43 16.85
CA ASN A 21 25.56 6.64 15.96
C ASN A 21 24.90 8.00 16.23
N ARG A 22 24.68 8.37 17.50
CA ARG A 22 24.15 9.68 17.90
C ARG A 22 25.02 10.81 17.38
N LYS A 23 26.34 10.75 17.60
CA LYS A 23 27.27 11.79 17.15
C LYS A 23 27.19 12.01 15.64
N GLU A 24 27.18 10.93 14.87
CA GLU A 24 27.10 11.01 13.41
C GLU A 24 25.72 11.48 12.93
N LEU A 25 24.65 10.96 13.52
CA LEU A 25 23.27 11.40 13.28
C LEU A 25 23.12 12.92 13.46
N LEU A 26 23.54 13.45 14.61
CA LEU A 26 23.44 14.88 14.92
C LEU A 26 24.28 15.73 13.95
N ARG A 27 25.50 15.27 13.61
CA ARG A 27 26.36 15.94 12.62
C ARG A 27 25.68 16.03 11.26
N LEU A 28 25.06 14.95 10.79
CA LEU A 28 24.40 14.90 9.48
C LEU A 28 23.09 15.69 9.46
N ASN A 29 22.29 15.65 10.53
CA ASN A 29 21.08 16.47 10.63
C ASN A 29 21.43 17.96 10.62
N LYS A 30 22.45 18.38 11.38
CA LYS A 30 22.95 19.77 11.35
C LYS A 30 23.41 20.17 9.94
N ALA A 31 24.19 19.32 9.27
CA ALA A 31 24.64 19.59 7.91
C ALA A 31 23.49 19.65 6.90
N ALA A 32 22.48 18.79 7.01
CA ALA A 32 21.29 18.84 6.16
C ALA A 32 20.50 20.13 6.39
N ALA A 33 20.33 20.53 7.65
CA ALA A 33 19.65 21.77 8.03
C ALA A 33 20.40 23.03 7.55
N GLU A 34 21.73 23.07 7.68
CA GLU A 34 22.60 24.13 7.16
C GLU A 34 22.50 24.28 5.63
N ASN A 35 22.23 23.18 4.92
CA ASN A 35 22.01 23.16 3.47
C ASN A 35 20.55 23.43 3.07
N GLY A 36 19.73 23.95 3.98
CA GLY A 36 18.39 24.44 3.68
C GLY A 36 17.32 23.37 3.53
N ALA A 37 17.49 22.20 4.17
CA ALA A 37 16.42 21.19 4.24
C ALA A 37 15.19 21.76 4.94
N GLY A 38 14.01 21.67 4.32
CA GLY A 38 12.74 22.00 4.95
C GLY A 38 12.21 20.86 5.82
N ILE A 39 12.49 19.61 5.41
CA ILE A 39 12.17 18.38 6.14
C ILE A 39 13.38 17.45 6.08
N ILE A 40 13.76 16.89 7.22
CA ILE A 40 14.82 15.88 7.35
C ILE A 40 14.18 14.57 7.81
N VAL A 41 14.40 13.49 7.06
CA VAL A 41 13.96 12.13 7.42
C VAL A 41 15.19 11.30 7.74
N ASN A 42 15.20 10.66 8.90
CA ASN A 42 16.27 9.77 9.32
C ASN A 42 15.82 8.30 9.19
N THR A 43 16.78 7.40 9.38
CA THR A 43 16.55 5.95 9.31
C THR A 43 15.73 5.44 10.50
N GLU A 44 15.13 4.26 10.35
CA GLU A 44 14.53 3.52 11.46
C GLU A 44 15.63 3.00 12.40
N LEU A 45 15.39 3.04 13.72
CA LEU A 45 16.30 2.59 14.78
C LEU A 45 17.75 3.11 14.61
N GLY A 46 17.88 4.41 14.30
CA GLY A 46 19.14 5.04 13.91
C GLY A 46 20.24 5.04 14.97
N LEU A 47 19.89 4.77 16.24
CA LEU A 47 20.84 4.74 17.35
C LEU A 47 21.28 3.34 17.73
N SER A 48 20.34 2.40 17.77
CA SER A 48 20.54 1.06 18.30
C SER A 48 21.02 0.08 17.23
N GLY A 49 20.55 0.23 16.00
CA GLY A 49 20.45 -0.90 15.07
C GLY A 49 19.23 -1.78 15.38
N TYR A 50 19.13 -2.92 14.71
CA TYR A 50 17.90 -3.72 14.60
C TYR A 50 17.97 -5.08 15.29
N SER A 51 19.15 -5.72 15.36
CA SER A 51 19.29 -7.14 15.73
C SER A 51 19.21 -7.40 17.24
N TYR A 52 18.08 -7.03 17.86
CA TYR A 52 17.76 -7.27 19.28
C TYR A 52 16.76 -8.42 19.44
N GLY A 53 17.07 -9.34 20.34
CA GLY A 53 16.31 -10.56 20.58
C GLY A 53 15.34 -10.48 21.77
N SER A 54 15.51 -9.52 22.68
CA SER A 54 14.66 -9.39 23.88
C SER A 54 14.57 -7.95 24.40
N ARG A 55 13.66 -7.75 25.37
CA ARG A 55 13.51 -6.46 26.07
C ARG A 55 14.76 -6.08 26.87
N GLU A 56 15.41 -7.05 27.49
CA GLU A 56 16.62 -6.86 28.30
C GLU A 56 17.80 -6.38 27.43
N GLU A 57 17.89 -6.87 26.19
CA GLU A 57 18.96 -6.46 25.27
C GLU A 57 18.78 -5.01 24.77
N ILE A 58 17.56 -4.62 24.38
CA ILE A 58 17.30 -3.28 23.83
C ILE A 58 17.27 -2.19 24.91
N ALA A 59 16.94 -2.52 26.16
CA ALA A 59 16.79 -1.55 27.26
C ALA A 59 18.02 -0.64 27.45
N ARG A 60 19.23 -1.13 27.12
CA ARG A 60 20.49 -0.38 27.27
C ARG A 60 20.67 0.75 26.25
N VAL A 61 19.92 0.72 25.17
CA VAL A 61 20.03 1.66 24.04
C VAL A 61 18.69 2.32 23.69
N ALA A 62 17.63 2.01 24.46
CA ALA A 62 16.36 2.71 24.36
C ALA A 62 16.50 4.11 24.96
N GLU A 63 15.80 5.08 24.37
CA GLU A 63 15.73 6.45 24.88
C GLU A 63 14.29 6.87 25.05
N ARG A 64 14.04 7.77 26.00
CA ARG A 64 12.74 8.40 26.15
C ARG A 64 12.53 9.49 25.10
N ALA A 65 11.29 9.92 24.91
CA ALA A 65 10.97 11.03 24.00
C ALA A 65 11.53 12.40 24.47
N ASP A 66 11.79 12.55 25.77
CA ASP A 66 12.53 13.65 26.39
C ASP A 66 14.03 13.33 26.55
N GLY A 67 14.53 12.36 25.78
CA GLY A 67 15.91 11.90 25.82
C GLY A 67 16.91 12.81 25.08
N PRO A 68 18.21 12.59 25.31
CA PRO A 68 19.28 13.48 24.84
C PRO A 68 19.32 13.62 23.31
N THR A 69 18.96 12.58 22.56
CA THR A 69 18.94 12.67 21.09
C THR A 69 17.80 13.54 20.59
N VAL A 70 16.59 13.41 21.15
CA VAL A 70 15.43 14.20 20.74
C VAL A 70 15.63 15.67 21.12
N GLU A 71 16.17 15.96 22.30
CA GLU A 71 16.52 17.33 22.71
C GLU A 71 17.54 17.98 21.76
N ALA A 72 18.61 17.25 21.41
CA ALA A 72 19.63 17.75 20.50
C ALA A 72 19.10 17.99 19.08
N LEU A 73 18.24 17.09 18.57
CA LEU A 73 17.58 17.29 17.28
C LEU A 73 16.57 18.45 17.34
N SER A 74 15.88 18.66 18.47
CA SER A 74 14.98 19.79 18.69
C SER A 74 15.71 21.13 18.62
N ALA A 75 16.91 21.20 19.20
CA ALA A 75 17.76 22.38 19.09
C ALA A 75 18.18 22.67 17.64
N ILE A 76 18.51 21.62 16.86
CA ILE A 76 18.83 21.76 15.43
C ILE A 76 17.59 22.24 14.67
N ALA A 77 16.43 21.61 14.87
CA ALA A 77 15.19 21.97 14.19
C ALA A 77 14.82 23.45 14.43
N SER A 78 14.87 23.90 15.69
CA SER A 78 14.61 25.29 16.08
C SER A 78 15.60 26.28 15.45
N ALA A 79 16.89 25.96 15.48
CA ALA A 79 17.95 26.85 14.99
C ALA A 79 17.88 27.09 13.47
N TYR A 80 17.43 26.10 12.70
CA TYR A 80 17.43 26.16 11.23
C TYR A 80 16.03 26.21 10.60
N GLY A 81 14.96 26.08 11.40
CA GLY A 81 13.59 26.19 10.91
C GLY A 81 13.11 25.00 10.09
N CYS A 82 13.56 23.78 10.39
CA CYS A 82 13.25 22.56 9.64
C CYS A 82 12.49 21.52 10.48
N TYR A 83 11.70 20.67 9.83
CA TYR A 83 11.09 19.52 10.49
C TYR A 83 12.07 18.34 10.50
N ILE A 84 12.07 17.54 11.58
CA ILE A 84 12.91 16.35 11.69
C ILE A 84 12.05 15.15 12.08
N VAL A 85 12.17 14.05 11.32
CA VAL A 85 11.61 12.75 11.66
C VAL A 85 12.74 11.78 11.97
N PHE A 86 12.69 11.14 13.13
CA PHE A 86 13.79 10.33 13.65
C PHE A 86 13.34 9.01 14.27
N GLY A 87 13.78 7.89 13.71
CA GLY A 87 13.47 6.53 14.17
C GLY A 87 14.40 6.04 15.29
N TYR A 88 13.83 5.57 16.40
CA TYR A 88 14.55 5.14 17.60
C TYR A 88 13.80 4.07 18.41
N ALA A 89 14.53 3.34 19.25
CA ALA A 89 13.92 2.51 20.27
C ALA A 89 13.46 3.43 21.42
N GLU A 90 12.15 3.58 21.57
CA GLU A 90 11.53 4.42 22.59
C GLU A 90 11.33 3.63 23.87
N GLU A 91 11.68 4.22 25.01
CA GLU A 91 11.12 3.86 26.31
C GLU A 91 10.01 4.84 26.70
N ASP A 92 8.79 4.34 26.86
CA ASP A 92 7.67 5.16 27.32
C ASP A 92 7.87 5.56 28.78
N GLY A 93 7.94 6.87 29.00
CA GLY A 93 8.36 7.40 30.29
C GLY A 93 7.40 7.21 31.45
N GLY A 94 6.14 6.88 31.18
CA GLY A 94 5.11 6.63 32.20
C GLY A 94 4.95 5.14 32.53
N THR A 95 5.26 4.25 31.59
CA THR A 95 5.00 2.81 31.71
C THR A 95 6.26 1.95 31.70
N GLY A 96 7.39 2.47 31.24
CA GLY A 96 8.62 1.70 31.00
C GLY A 96 8.50 0.71 29.83
N ILE A 97 7.48 0.84 28.99
CA ILE A 97 7.28 -0.04 27.83
C ILE A 97 8.11 0.42 26.65
N PHE A 98 8.77 -0.52 25.98
CA PHE A 98 9.55 -0.24 24.79
C PHE A 98 8.70 -0.28 23.50
N TYR A 99 9.01 0.63 22.59
CA TYR A 99 8.40 0.74 21.26
C TYR A 99 9.47 0.99 20.20
N ASN A 100 9.21 0.57 18.96
CA ASN A 100 9.93 1.09 17.80
C ASN A 100 9.19 2.34 17.33
N SER A 101 9.82 3.50 17.42
CA SER A 101 9.13 4.79 17.30
C SER A 101 9.84 5.74 16.36
N ALA A 102 9.09 6.68 15.80
CA ALA A 102 9.59 7.79 15.03
C ALA A 102 9.14 9.09 15.70
N ALA A 103 10.09 9.82 16.28
CA ALA A 103 9.84 11.15 16.82
C ALA A 103 9.64 12.15 15.68
N VAL A 104 8.65 13.03 15.84
CA VAL A 104 8.36 14.13 14.91
C VAL A 104 8.60 15.44 15.62
N ILE A 105 9.56 16.20 15.11
CA ILE A 105 10.02 17.47 15.68
C ILE A 105 9.64 18.60 14.72
N GLY A 106 8.96 19.60 15.26
CA GLY A 106 8.53 20.80 14.56
C GLY A 106 9.66 21.78 14.27
N ARG A 107 9.44 22.67 13.31
CA ARG A 107 10.40 23.69 12.85
C ARG A 107 10.86 24.71 13.91
N ASP A 108 10.16 24.79 15.03
CA ASP A 108 10.49 25.64 16.18
C ASP A 108 11.21 24.85 17.28
N GLY A 109 11.48 23.55 17.06
CA GLY A 109 12.03 22.63 18.05
C GLY A 109 10.97 21.94 18.91
N THR A 110 9.67 22.21 18.70
CA THR A 110 8.61 21.57 19.48
C THR A 110 8.51 20.09 19.13
N PHE A 111 8.54 19.22 20.14
CA PHE A 111 8.18 17.81 19.97
C PHE A 111 6.68 17.69 19.68
N LEU A 112 6.31 17.21 18.49
CA LEU A 112 4.91 17.11 18.07
C LEU A 112 4.27 15.81 18.58
N PHE A 113 4.89 14.67 18.28
CA PHE A 113 4.51 13.34 18.77
C PHE A 113 5.57 12.28 18.40
N SER A 114 5.46 11.10 19.00
CA SER A 114 6.12 9.87 18.52
C SER A 114 5.09 8.97 17.85
N TYR A 115 5.35 8.58 16.61
CA TYR A 115 4.61 7.51 15.95
C TYR A 115 5.23 6.17 16.33
N ARG A 116 4.49 5.32 17.04
CA ARG A 116 4.90 3.97 17.44
C ARG A 116 4.53 2.99 16.32
N LYS A 117 5.50 2.24 15.80
CA LYS A 117 5.33 1.27 14.72
C LYS A 117 4.16 0.33 15.03
N VAL A 118 3.26 0.18 14.06
CA VAL A 118 2.06 -0.64 14.24
C VAL A 118 2.44 -2.12 14.03
N THR A 119 3.20 -2.43 12.98
CA THR A 119 3.82 -3.75 12.75
C THR A 119 5.12 -3.92 13.56
N ALA A 120 5.05 -3.90 14.89
CA ALA A 120 6.24 -3.86 15.75
C ALA A 120 7.03 -5.18 15.85
N GLU A 121 8.29 -5.07 16.26
CA GLU A 121 9.18 -6.18 16.57
C GLU A 121 8.80 -6.83 17.91
N VAL A 122 7.82 -7.74 17.88
CA VAL A 122 7.22 -8.38 19.07
C VAL A 122 8.19 -9.03 20.06
N ARG A 123 9.43 -9.28 19.65
CA ARG A 123 10.51 -9.80 20.52
C ARG A 123 10.89 -8.83 21.65
N TRP A 124 10.78 -7.53 21.41
CA TRP A 124 11.21 -6.50 22.36
C TRP A 124 10.27 -5.29 22.43
N ALA A 125 9.55 -4.97 21.36
CA ALA A 125 8.66 -3.81 21.28
C ALA A 125 7.20 -4.20 21.48
N CYS A 126 6.42 -3.29 22.08
CA CYS A 126 4.97 -3.32 21.95
C CYS A 126 4.54 -2.67 20.63
N ALA A 127 3.43 -3.13 20.07
CA ALA A 127 2.86 -2.53 18.85
C ALA A 127 2.08 -1.25 19.17
N GLY A 128 2.31 -0.21 18.36
CA GLY A 128 1.57 1.04 18.41
C GLY A 128 0.06 0.87 18.15
N SER A 129 -0.70 1.89 18.53
CA SER A 129 -2.14 1.94 18.29
C SER A 129 -2.43 2.44 16.87
N PRO A 130 -3.32 1.82 16.09
CA PRO A 130 -3.73 2.39 14.78
C PRO A 130 -4.46 3.74 14.92
N LEU A 131 -4.99 4.04 16.11
CA LEU A 131 -5.70 5.29 16.42
C LEU A 131 -4.76 6.45 16.80
N GLN A 132 -3.45 6.18 16.92
CA GLN A 132 -2.48 7.20 17.29
C GLN A 132 -2.35 8.29 16.21
N PRO A 133 -1.92 9.51 16.56
CA PRO A 133 -1.55 10.52 15.58
C PRO A 133 -0.45 9.98 14.65
N ASN A 134 -0.61 10.21 13.35
CA ASN A 134 0.42 9.88 12.37
C ASN A 134 0.58 10.95 11.30
N THR A 135 -0.03 12.13 11.49
CA THR A 135 0.07 13.25 10.57
C THR A 135 0.30 14.56 11.32
N PHE A 136 0.94 15.51 10.64
CA PHE A 136 1.16 16.88 11.12
C PHE A 136 1.11 17.87 9.97
N ASP A 137 0.76 19.12 10.27
CA ASP A 137 0.66 20.18 9.28
C ASP A 137 2.03 20.84 9.02
N THR A 138 2.33 21.09 7.75
CA THR A 138 3.49 21.87 7.30
C THR A 138 3.03 23.01 6.39
N PRO A 139 3.88 24.03 6.12
CA PRO A 139 3.56 25.07 5.15
C PRO A 139 3.28 24.55 3.73
N TRP A 140 3.79 23.36 3.40
CA TRP A 140 3.73 22.78 2.05
C TRP A 140 2.63 21.75 1.85
N GLY A 141 1.87 21.42 2.90
CA GLY A 141 0.93 20.30 2.90
C GLY A 141 0.93 19.56 4.22
N ARG A 142 0.01 18.60 4.37
CA ARG A 142 0.03 17.74 5.54
C ARG A 142 1.00 16.59 5.32
N ALA A 143 1.91 16.36 6.26
CA ALA A 143 2.82 15.23 6.23
C ALA A 143 2.26 14.08 7.10
N GLY A 144 2.50 12.85 6.68
CA GLY A 144 2.27 11.63 7.44
C GLY A 144 3.58 10.94 7.79
N VAL A 145 3.59 10.14 8.85
CA VAL A 145 4.74 9.32 9.27
C VAL A 145 4.30 7.88 9.47
N MET A 146 5.12 6.95 9.00
CA MET A 146 5.04 5.53 9.35
C MET A 146 6.43 4.88 9.30
N ILE A 147 6.58 3.67 9.82
CA ILE A 147 7.90 3.05 9.95
C ILE A 147 7.98 1.75 9.15
N CYS A 148 8.90 1.72 8.19
CA CYS A 148 9.36 0.51 7.50
C CYS A 148 8.23 -0.45 7.08
N SER A 149 8.10 -1.61 7.73
CA SER A 149 7.10 -2.63 7.41
C SER A 149 5.64 -2.18 7.58
N ASP A 150 5.36 -1.04 8.22
CA ASP A 150 4.03 -0.43 8.17
C ASP A 150 3.63 -0.07 6.72
N SER A 151 4.59 0.14 5.80
CA SER A 151 4.29 0.38 4.39
C SER A 151 4.01 -0.91 3.60
N TYR A 152 4.23 -2.08 4.20
CA TYR A 152 4.09 -3.38 3.53
C TYR A 152 2.63 -3.67 3.17
N TYR A 153 1.69 -3.45 4.09
CA TYR A 153 0.24 -3.61 3.86
C TYR A 153 -0.37 -2.29 3.40
N GLY A 154 -1.27 -2.32 2.41
CA GLY A 154 -1.87 -1.12 1.82
C GLY A 154 -2.82 -0.36 2.75
N ALA A 155 -3.44 -1.05 3.72
CA ALA A 155 -4.38 -0.41 4.64
C ALA A 155 -3.72 0.63 5.57
N ILE A 156 -2.46 0.44 5.98
CA ILE A 156 -1.81 1.36 6.93
C ILE A 156 -1.45 2.70 6.25
N PRO A 157 -0.80 2.74 5.06
CA PRO A 157 -0.59 3.98 4.32
C PRO A 157 -1.90 4.68 3.94
N ARG A 158 -2.96 3.91 3.66
CA ARG A 158 -4.30 4.44 3.40
C ARG A 158 -4.84 5.27 4.55
N MET A 159 -4.60 4.87 5.81
CA MET A 159 -5.02 5.67 6.98
C MET A 159 -4.36 7.06 6.99
N SER A 160 -3.09 7.17 6.60
CA SER A 160 -2.40 8.47 6.46
C SER A 160 -3.05 9.34 5.38
N ALA A 161 -3.40 8.74 4.23
CA ALA A 161 -4.06 9.43 3.13
C ALA A 161 -5.47 9.92 3.52
N LEU A 162 -6.24 9.11 4.26
CA LEU A 162 -7.56 9.48 4.79
C LEU A 162 -7.49 10.55 5.88
N ARG A 163 -6.34 10.72 6.54
CA ARG A 163 -6.05 11.86 7.42
C ARG A 163 -5.54 13.09 6.66
N GLY A 164 -5.41 12.99 5.34
CA GLY A 164 -5.13 14.08 4.42
C GLY A 164 -3.66 14.29 4.13
N ALA A 165 -2.80 13.29 4.34
CA ALA A 165 -1.38 13.40 4.05
C ALA A 165 -1.12 13.64 2.55
N ASP A 166 -0.44 14.74 2.23
CA ASP A 166 0.09 15.09 0.92
C ASP A 166 1.50 14.49 0.67
N LEU A 167 2.19 14.16 1.77
CA LEU A 167 3.53 13.59 1.81
C LEU A 167 3.61 12.53 2.91
N LEU A 168 4.14 11.35 2.61
CA LEU A 168 4.39 10.28 3.58
C LEU A 168 5.90 10.12 3.83
N LEU A 169 6.31 10.20 5.09
CA LEU A 169 7.71 10.07 5.53
C LEU A 169 7.92 8.68 6.15
N VAL A 170 8.90 7.94 5.66
CA VAL A 170 9.12 6.54 6.05
C VAL A 170 10.56 6.32 6.50
N PRO A 171 10.88 6.45 7.80
CA PRO A 171 12.08 5.86 8.36
C PRO A 171 12.07 4.35 8.12
N ALA A 172 13.12 3.83 7.49
CA ALA A 172 13.22 2.45 7.09
C ALA A 172 14.54 1.81 7.54
N ASN A 173 14.46 0.51 7.77
CA ASN A 173 15.58 -0.40 7.99
C ASN A 173 15.24 -1.70 7.24
N TRP A 174 15.29 -1.61 5.92
CA TRP A 174 14.83 -2.65 5.01
C TRP A 174 16.03 -3.19 4.22
N PRO A 175 16.52 -4.40 4.53
CA PRO A 175 17.69 -4.96 3.86
C PRO A 175 17.38 -5.37 2.42
N GLY A 176 18.42 -5.64 1.64
CA GLY A 176 18.25 -6.27 0.33
C GLY A 176 17.58 -7.65 0.46
N GLY A 177 16.73 -7.99 -0.50
CA GLY A 177 15.99 -9.25 -0.52
C GLY A 177 15.24 -9.44 -1.84
N SER A 178 14.37 -10.45 -1.91
CA SER A 178 13.58 -10.73 -3.12
C SER A 178 12.55 -9.64 -3.43
N LEU A 179 12.04 -8.97 -2.40
CA LEU A 179 11.13 -7.84 -2.56
C LEU A 179 11.92 -6.54 -2.42
N ASP A 180 11.98 -5.78 -3.52
CA ASP A 180 12.53 -4.43 -3.49
C ASP A 180 11.49 -3.49 -2.83
N PRO A 181 11.81 -2.85 -1.69
CA PRO A 181 10.86 -1.96 -1.02
C PRO A 181 10.42 -0.78 -1.91
N ARG A 182 11.22 -0.40 -2.92
CA ARG A 182 10.86 0.68 -3.83
C ARG A 182 9.59 0.37 -4.61
N GLU A 183 9.39 -0.87 -5.03
CA GLU A 183 8.18 -1.29 -5.75
C GLU A 183 6.93 -1.07 -4.89
N LEU A 184 7.03 -1.36 -3.58
CA LEU A 184 5.95 -1.08 -2.64
C LEU A 184 5.78 0.41 -2.40
N TRP A 185 6.85 1.16 -2.15
CA TRP A 185 6.76 2.59 -1.90
C TRP A 185 6.18 3.36 -3.09
N GLN A 186 6.53 2.99 -4.31
CA GLN A 186 5.92 3.52 -5.53
C GLN A 186 4.43 3.17 -5.61
N ALA A 187 4.05 1.92 -5.32
CA ALA A 187 2.64 1.52 -5.24
C ALA A 187 1.86 2.31 -4.18
N ARG A 188 2.42 2.48 -2.97
CA ARG A 188 1.80 3.25 -1.87
C ARG A 188 1.65 4.72 -2.22
N ALA A 189 2.61 5.32 -2.91
CA ALA A 189 2.50 6.70 -3.39
C ALA A 189 1.38 6.83 -4.44
N CYS A 190 1.38 5.96 -5.45
CA CYS A 190 0.41 5.99 -6.56
C CYS A 190 -1.03 5.76 -6.10
N GLU A 191 -1.27 4.75 -5.26
CA GLU A 191 -2.61 4.34 -4.81
C GLU A 191 -3.27 5.38 -3.88
N ASN A 192 -2.45 6.15 -3.17
CA ASN A 192 -2.89 7.14 -2.19
C ASN A 192 -2.76 8.59 -2.70
N GLY A 193 -2.03 8.83 -3.79
CA GLY A 193 -1.87 10.14 -4.40
C GLY A 193 -0.97 11.09 -3.60
N PHE A 194 -0.16 10.61 -2.67
CA PHE A 194 0.80 11.46 -1.93
C PHE A 194 2.21 11.33 -2.49
N PHE A 195 3.07 12.31 -2.21
CA PHE A 195 4.51 12.10 -2.29
C PHE A 195 4.94 11.11 -1.21
N LEU A 196 6.00 10.33 -1.43
CA LEU A 196 6.57 9.45 -0.40
C LEU A 196 8.08 9.66 -0.33
N ALA A 197 8.62 9.83 0.86
CA ALA A 197 10.06 9.94 1.12
C ALA A 197 10.48 8.89 2.15
N ALA A 198 11.15 7.83 1.69
CA ALA A 198 11.65 6.74 2.51
C ALA A 198 13.16 6.87 2.73
N CYS A 199 13.58 6.97 3.99
CA CYS A 199 14.98 7.01 4.38
C CYS A 199 15.38 5.66 4.97
N ASN A 200 16.09 4.86 4.18
CA ASN A 200 16.68 3.61 4.64
C ASN A 200 18.08 3.86 5.21
N ARG A 201 18.74 2.83 5.73
CA ARG A 201 20.09 2.94 6.31
C ARG A 201 21.15 2.23 5.48
N GLY A 202 22.40 2.58 5.74
CA GLY A 202 23.56 1.81 5.32
C GLY A 202 24.06 0.87 6.42
N GLY A 203 25.20 0.25 6.15
CA GLY A 203 25.92 -0.54 7.14
C GLY A 203 25.37 -1.94 7.41
N LYS A 204 26.01 -2.61 8.36
CA LYS A 204 25.66 -3.96 8.82
C LYS A 204 25.19 -3.95 10.24
N ASP A 205 24.30 -4.88 10.51
CA ASP A 205 23.87 -5.29 11.82
C ASP A 205 24.38 -6.71 12.12
N LYS A 206 24.05 -7.29 13.28
CA LYS A 206 24.46 -8.68 13.61
C LYS A 206 23.88 -9.71 12.65
N THR A 207 22.62 -9.52 12.24
CA THR A 207 21.87 -10.53 11.45
C THR A 207 21.41 -10.01 10.10
N MET A 208 21.81 -8.79 9.71
CA MET A 208 21.23 -8.09 8.58
C MET A 208 22.25 -7.17 7.93
N SER A 209 22.20 -7.03 6.60
CA SER A 209 23.01 -6.07 5.85
C SER A 209 22.11 -5.11 5.09
N CYS A 210 22.34 -3.82 5.29
CA CYS A 210 21.68 -2.75 4.56
C CYS A 210 22.66 -1.96 3.67
N GLU A 211 23.85 -2.51 3.39
CA GLU A 211 24.85 -1.83 2.54
C GLU A 211 24.33 -1.53 1.13
N ASP A 212 23.38 -2.33 0.65
CA ASP A 212 22.76 -2.19 -0.67
C ASP A 212 21.34 -1.60 -0.61
N ALA A 213 20.93 -1.07 0.53
CA ALA A 213 19.55 -0.66 0.77
C ALA A 213 19.28 0.75 0.22
N TYR A 214 18.20 0.88 -0.56
CA TYR A 214 17.83 2.16 -1.18
C TYR A 214 17.06 3.06 -0.21
N SER A 215 17.40 4.34 -0.22
CA SER A 215 16.49 5.42 0.16
C SER A 215 15.84 5.98 -1.11
N CYS A 216 14.58 6.38 -1.03
CA CYS A 216 13.77 6.66 -2.20
C CYS A 216 12.81 7.83 -1.98
N VAL A 217 12.55 8.61 -3.02
CA VAL A 217 11.47 9.60 -3.07
C VAL A 217 10.61 9.32 -4.30
N CYS A 218 9.30 9.18 -4.07
CA CYS A 218 8.30 8.92 -5.11
C CYS A 218 7.33 10.11 -5.24
N GLY A 219 6.92 10.39 -6.47
CA GLY A 219 5.82 11.32 -6.77
C GLY A 219 4.45 10.70 -6.51
N PRO A 220 3.37 11.51 -6.54
CA PRO A 220 1.99 11.08 -6.27
C PRO A 220 1.39 10.14 -7.33
N ASP A 221 2.08 9.97 -8.46
CA ASP A 221 1.80 8.97 -9.49
C ASP A 221 2.60 7.68 -9.31
N GLY A 222 3.44 7.58 -8.27
CA GLY A 222 4.35 6.47 -8.05
C GLY A 222 5.65 6.55 -8.86
N LYS A 223 5.89 7.62 -9.62
CA LYS A 223 7.15 7.80 -10.33
C LYS A 223 8.30 7.96 -9.34
N GLU A 224 9.39 7.22 -9.56
CA GLU A 224 10.65 7.42 -8.83
C GLU A 224 11.21 8.80 -9.20
N LEU A 225 11.32 9.68 -8.21
CA LEU A 225 11.97 10.99 -8.35
C LEU A 225 13.43 10.92 -7.92
N PHE A 226 13.74 10.01 -6.99
CA PHE A 226 15.07 9.76 -6.48
C PHE A 226 15.16 8.35 -5.92
N ALA A 227 16.22 7.62 -6.22
CA ALA A 227 16.59 6.41 -5.48
C ALA A 227 18.09 6.21 -5.51
N GLU A 228 18.70 6.17 -4.33
CA GLU A 228 20.12 5.92 -4.16
C GLU A 228 20.35 5.05 -2.93
N LYS A 229 21.47 4.35 -2.93
CA LYS A 229 21.94 3.52 -1.82
C LYS A 229 23.36 3.92 -1.43
N SER A 230 23.74 3.64 -0.20
CA SER A 230 25.12 3.81 0.24
C SER A 230 25.49 2.83 1.33
N SER A 231 26.70 2.28 1.26
CA SER A 231 27.24 1.47 2.35
C SER A 231 27.73 2.31 3.54
N SER A 232 27.86 3.62 3.37
CA SER A 232 28.32 4.57 4.38
C SER A 232 27.28 5.68 4.64
N SER A 233 27.46 6.43 5.72
CA SER A 233 26.58 7.55 6.04
C SER A 233 26.58 8.61 4.94
N LYS A 234 25.40 8.99 4.45
CA LYS A 234 25.24 9.99 3.40
C LYS A 234 23.96 10.81 3.59
N ILE A 235 24.01 12.08 3.17
CA ILE A 235 22.81 12.92 3.04
C ILE A 235 22.39 12.90 1.59
N PHE A 236 21.15 12.54 1.34
CA PHE A 236 20.52 12.67 0.03
C PHE A 236 19.51 13.80 0.09
N THR A 237 19.72 14.88 -0.66
CA THR A 237 18.77 15.99 -0.73
C THR A 237 18.04 15.97 -2.06
N VAL A 238 16.72 15.99 -2.01
CA VAL A 238 15.83 15.96 -3.17
C VAL A 238 14.97 17.21 -3.16
N GLU A 239 14.94 17.92 -4.29
CA GLU A 239 14.08 19.09 -4.47
C GLU A 239 12.71 18.64 -5.00
N LEU A 240 11.65 18.87 -4.22
CA LEU A 240 10.28 18.62 -4.65
C LEU A 240 9.63 19.90 -5.20
N PRO A 241 8.85 19.80 -6.30
CA PRO A 241 8.18 20.95 -6.88
C PRO A 241 7.04 21.44 -5.97
N LEU A 242 6.87 22.77 -5.88
CA LEU A 242 5.72 23.39 -5.22
C LEU A 242 4.88 24.18 -6.22
N GLU A 243 3.57 23.96 -6.17
CA GLU A 243 2.55 24.70 -6.88
C GLU A 243 1.76 25.55 -5.89
N ASN A 244 1.72 26.87 -6.09
CA ASN A 244 1.10 27.82 -5.15
C ASN A 244 1.58 27.64 -3.69
N GLY A 245 2.87 27.29 -3.52
CA GLY A 245 3.49 27.07 -2.21
C GLY A 245 3.21 25.71 -1.56
N ARG A 246 2.44 24.83 -2.21
CA ARG A 246 2.09 23.50 -1.69
C ARG A 246 2.60 22.37 -2.60
N LEU A 247 2.75 21.19 -2.04
CA LEU A 247 3.01 19.97 -2.80
C LEU A 247 1.78 19.63 -3.66
N PRO A 248 1.94 19.39 -4.97
CA PRO A 248 0.83 19.03 -5.86
C PRO A 248 0.46 17.55 -5.69
N SER A 249 -0.12 17.20 -4.54
CA SER A 249 -0.64 15.85 -4.26
C SER A 249 -1.92 15.58 -5.06
N ARG A 250 -2.25 14.29 -5.23
CA ARG A 250 -3.51 13.76 -5.78
C ARG A 250 -4.33 13.05 -4.71
N THR A 251 -4.02 13.26 -3.42
CA THR A 251 -4.62 12.52 -2.31
C THR A 251 -6.11 12.76 -2.22
N LEU A 252 -6.56 14.00 -2.39
CA LEU A 252 -7.98 14.32 -2.36
C LEU A 252 -8.74 13.59 -3.47
N ASP A 253 -8.23 13.62 -4.70
CA ASP A 253 -8.82 12.93 -5.84
C ASP A 253 -8.93 11.42 -5.57
N ARG A 254 -7.83 10.79 -5.13
CA ARG A 254 -7.81 9.36 -4.77
C ARG A 254 -8.78 9.04 -3.64
N MET A 255 -8.86 9.85 -2.58
CA MET A 255 -9.78 9.57 -1.47
C MET A 255 -11.23 9.79 -1.86
N SER A 256 -11.51 10.71 -2.80
CA SER A 256 -12.86 11.00 -3.29
C SER A 256 -13.44 9.92 -4.20
N ALA A 257 -12.59 9.13 -4.85
CA ALA A 257 -12.99 8.01 -5.72
C ALA A 257 -13.36 6.73 -4.94
N ARG A 258 -13.14 6.70 -3.62
CA ARG A 258 -13.44 5.55 -2.77
C ARG A 258 -14.94 5.31 -2.65
N ILE A 259 -15.30 4.05 -2.42
CA ILE A 259 -16.69 3.61 -2.21
C ILE A 259 -16.78 2.79 -0.92
N PRO A 260 -16.72 3.44 0.27
CA PRO A 260 -16.61 2.75 1.55
C PRO A 260 -17.71 1.74 1.84
N GLU A 261 -18.89 1.92 1.26
CA GLU A 261 -20.03 1.01 1.37
C GLU A 261 -19.71 -0.40 0.86
N GLN A 262 -18.77 -0.53 -0.08
CA GLN A 262 -18.35 -1.81 -0.64
C GLN A 262 -17.25 -2.49 0.18
N TYR A 263 -16.66 -1.80 1.16
CA TYR A 263 -15.50 -2.30 1.91
C TYR A 263 -15.88 -2.97 3.23
N GLY A 264 -17.18 -3.12 3.53
CA GLY A 264 -17.68 -3.65 4.81
C GLY A 264 -17.06 -4.98 5.24
N GLY A 265 -16.66 -5.84 4.28
CA GLY A 265 -15.96 -7.10 4.54
C GLY A 265 -14.63 -6.93 5.29
N ILE A 266 -14.04 -5.73 5.32
CA ILE A 266 -12.82 -5.45 6.09
C ILE A 266 -13.00 -5.68 7.60
N TYR A 267 -14.22 -5.55 8.12
CA TYR A 267 -14.55 -5.75 9.53
C TYR A 267 -14.55 -7.21 9.99
N LEU A 268 -14.55 -8.17 9.06
CA LEU A 268 -14.54 -9.57 9.41
C LEU A 268 -13.26 -9.91 10.18
N ASP A 269 -13.41 -10.43 11.39
CA ASP A 269 -12.30 -10.87 12.23
C ASP A 269 -11.91 -12.30 11.84
N MET A 270 -10.80 -12.43 11.12
CA MET A 270 -10.37 -13.69 10.53
C MET A 270 -9.33 -14.44 11.38
N ARG A 271 -9.05 -13.98 12.61
CA ARG A 271 -7.96 -14.52 13.46
C ARG A 271 -8.05 -16.01 13.75
N TYR A 272 -9.25 -16.59 13.69
CA TYR A 272 -9.49 -18.02 13.95
C TYR A 272 -10.05 -18.77 12.75
N ALA A 273 -10.10 -18.13 11.57
CA ALA A 273 -10.57 -18.74 10.33
C ALA A 273 -9.46 -19.56 9.67
N ASN A 274 -9.09 -20.68 10.29
CA ASN A 274 -8.00 -21.56 9.81
C ASN A 274 -8.39 -22.36 8.55
N ASP A 275 -9.69 -22.57 8.33
CA ASP A 275 -10.25 -23.19 7.12
C ASP A 275 -11.25 -22.23 6.46
N MET A 276 -10.75 -21.43 5.53
CA MET A 276 -11.59 -20.51 4.75
C MET A 276 -12.65 -21.24 3.91
N THR A 277 -12.40 -22.50 3.51
CA THR A 277 -13.36 -23.27 2.70
C THR A 277 -14.61 -23.54 3.52
N ALA A 278 -14.45 -24.10 4.72
CA ALA A 278 -15.58 -24.34 5.61
C ALA A 278 -16.22 -23.02 6.10
N TYR A 279 -15.40 -22.04 6.48
CA TYR A 279 -15.87 -20.78 7.05
C TYR A 279 -16.74 -19.97 6.07
N CYS A 280 -16.27 -19.79 4.83
CA CYS A 280 -16.98 -19.03 3.79
C CYS A 280 -17.90 -19.90 2.92
N GLN A 281 -18.04 -21.20 3.23
CA GLN A 281 -18.79 -22.19 2.44
C GLN A 281 -18.35 -22.19 0.97
N LEU A 282 -17.04 -22.23 0.74
CA LEU A 282 -16.44 -22.18 -0.59
C LEU A 282 -16.56 -23.54 -1.31
N PRO A 283 -16.51 -23.55 -2.65
CA PRO A 283 -16.32 -24.77 -3.44
C PRO A 283 -15.09 -25.57 -2.96
N SER A 284 -15.10 -26.90 -3.12
CA SER A 284 -13.93 -27.74 -2.77
C SER A 284 -12.65 -27.18 -3.39
N PRO A 285 -11.57 -26.96 -2.64
CA PRO A 285 -10.35 -26.38 -3.19
C PRO A 285 -9.64 -27.35 -4.14
N GLY A 286 -8.83 -26.79 -5.03
CA GLY A 286 -8.03 -27.52 -6.00
C GLY A 286 -7.23 -26.57 -6.90
N GLU A 287 -6.65 -27.14 -7.95
CA GLU A 287 -6.04 -26.36 -9.02
C GLU A 287 -7.11 -25.54 -9.76
N PHE A 288 -6.78 -24.29 -10.02
CA PHE A 288 -7.63 -23.36 -10.77
C PHE A 288 -6.79 -22.57 -11.77
N ARG A 289 -6.96 -22.85 -13.05
CA ARG A 289 -6.14 -22.32 -14.14
C ARG A 289 -6.73 -21.02 -14.68
N VAL A 290 -6.00 -19.93 -14.50
CA VAL A 290 -6.41 -18.60 -14.94
C VAL A 290 -5.55 -18.14 -16.12
N ALA A 291 -6.18 -17.55 -17.12
CA ALA A 291 -5.51 -16.93 -18.25
C ALA A 291 -5.94 -15.47 -18.38
N CYS A 292 -4.98 -14.59 -18.66
CA CYS A 292 -5.26 -13.21 -19.06
C CYS A 292 -4.66 -12.95 -20.44
N GLN A 293 -5.45 -12.38 -21.33
CA GLN A 293 -5.05 -12.17 -22.72
C GLN A 293 -5.10 -10.69 -23.09
N PRO A 294 -3.98 -10.07 -23.50
CA PRO A 294 -4.01 -8.75 -24.10
C PRO A 294 -4.61 -8.83 -25.52
N ALA A 295 -5.06 -7.71 -26.06
CA ALA A 295 -5.61 -7.64 -27.41
C ALA A 295 -5.15 -6.39 -28.14
N ASP A 296 -5.09 -6.42 -29.47
CA ASP A 296 -4.55 -5.32 -30.26
C ASP A 296 -5.15 -3.96 -29.84
N PRO A 297 -4.33 -3.03 -29.33
CA PRO A 297 -4.81 -1.71 -28.93
C PRO A 297 -5.53 -0.96 -30.04
N SER A 298 -5.18 -1.18 -31.32
CA SER A 298 -5.85 -0.56 -32.46
C SER A 298 -7.24 -1.13 -32.71
N VAL A 299 -7.44 -2.41 -32.40
CA VAL A 299 -8.73 -3.10 -32.52
C VAL A 299 -9.68 -2.67 -31.41
N LEU A 300 -9.19 -2.18 -30.26
CA LEU A 300 -10.00 -1.69 -29.13
C LEU A 300 -10.60 -0.29 -29.34
N PHE A 301 -10.25 0.39 -30.43
CA PHE A 301 -10.85 1.66 -30.84
C PHE A 301 -11.50 1.59 -32.24
N ALA A 302 -11.52 0.40 -32.88
CA ALA A 302 -12.00 0.21 -34.25
C ALA A 302 -13.42 -0.38 -34.28
N GLY A 303 -14.43 0.49 -34.16
CA GLY A 303 -15.83 0.14 -34.45
C GLY A 303 -16.58 -0.56 -33.31
N GLU A 304 -17.70 -1.21 -33.64
CA GLU A 304 -18.72 -1.63 -32.66
C GLU A 304 -18.75 -3.14 -32.35
N ASP A 305 -17.88 -3.95 -32.97
CA ASP A 305 -17.81 -5.42 -32.85
C ASP A 305 -16.43 -5.89 -32.31
N MET A 306 -15.88 -5.15 -31.33
CA MET A 306 -14.49 -5.35 -30.87
C MET A 306 -14.33 -6.57 -29.95
N ILE A 307 -15.33 -6.85 -29.11
CA ILE A 307 -15.35 -8.04 -28.24
C ILE A 307 -15.29 -9.32 -29.09
N GLU A 308 -15.98 -9.37 -30.23
CA GLU A 308 -15.93 -10.47 -31.18
C GLU A 308 -14.52 -10.70 -31.74
N THR A 309 -13.77 -9.61 -31.98
CA THR A 309 -12.40 -9.69 -32.49
C THR A 309 -11.41 -10.16 -31.42
N ILE A 310 -11.55 -9.67 -30.18
CA ILE A 310 -10.79 -10.15 -29.02
C ILE A 310 -11.01 -11.66 -28.82
N ILE A 311 -12.27 -12.09 -28.90
CA ILE A 311 -12.67 -13.48 -28.83
C ILE A 311 -12.02 -14.29 -29.96
N ALA A 312 -12.11 -13.82 -31.21
CA ALA A 312 -11.60 -14.54 -32.37
C ALA A 312 -10.07 -14.72 -32.35
N THR A 313 -9.36 -13.85 -31.64
CA THR A 313 -7.89 -13.90 -31.50
C THR A 313 -7.45 -14.70 -30.27
N THR A 314 -8.38 -15.25 -29.48
CA THR A 314 -8.01 -16.04 -28.32
C THR A 314 -7.36 -17.37 -28.69
N THR A 315 -6.21 -17.62 -28.06
CA THR A 315 -5.42 -18.85 -28.24
C THR A 315 -5.36 -19.68 -26.96
N VAL A 316 -6.14 -19.28 -25.95
CA VAL A 316 -6.17 -19.95 -24.64
C VAL A 316 -7.06 -21.18 -24.72
N HIS A 317 -6.53 -22.31 -24.25
CA HIS A 317 -7.28 -23.55 -24.08
C HIS A 317 -7.06 -24.12 -22.67
N GLY A 318 -8.11 -24.74 -22.13
CA GLY A 318 -8.06 -25.44 -20.84
C GLY A 318 -7.90 -24.53 -19.62
N ALA A 319 -8.22 -23.24 -19.72
CA ALA A 319 -8.34 -22.38 -18.55
C ALA A 319 -9.72 -22.56 -17.91
N ASP A 320 -9.81 -22.44 -16.58
CA ASP A 320 -11.07 -22.37 -15.86
C ASP A 320 -11.66 -20.95 -15.93
N LEU A 321 -10.79 -19.94 -15.93
CA LEU A 321 -11.14 -18.52 -16.09
C LEU A 321 -10.25 -17.84 -17.14
N LEU A 322 -10.89 -17.13 -18.08
CA LEU A 322 -10.25 -16.25 -19.05
C LEU A 322 -10.65 -14.79 -18.78
N VAL A 323 -9.67 -13.92 -18.51
CA VAL A 323 -9.86 -12.48 -18.37
C VAL A 323 -9.45 -11.78 -19.66
N LEU A 324 -10.42 -11.10 -20.27
CA LEU A 324 -10.26 -10.36 -21.52
C LEU A 324 -10.18 -8.85 -21.27
N PRO A 325 -9.57 -8.07 -22.18
CA PRO A 325 -9.58 -6.61 -22.12
C PRO A 325 -10.99 -6.06 -22.30
N ALA A 326 -11.18 -4.81 -21.87
CA ALA A 326 -12.41 -4.11 -22.11
C ALA A 326 -12.47 -3.57 -23.55
N GLY A 327 -13.59 -3.78 -24.25
CA GLY A 327 -13.82 -3.28 -25.60
C GLY A 327 -15.17 -2.58 -25.75
N ASN A 328 -15.31 -1.69 -26.73
CA ASN A 328 -16.64 -1.15 -27.05
C ASN A 328 -17.50 -2.19 -27.75
N ALA A 329 -18.81 -2.09 -27.52
CA ALA A 329 -19.82 -2.89 -28.19
C ALA A 329 -21.07 -2.06 -28.47
N ARG A 330 -21.87 -2.47 -29.46
CA ARG A 330 -23.20 -1.86 -29.73
C ARG A 330 -24.13 -1.87 -28.53
N SER A 331 -24.13 -2.97 -27.79
CA SER A 331 -24.92 -3.13 -26.56
C SER A 331 -24.27 -4.18 -25.68
N VAL A 332 -24.51 -4.07 -24.38
CA VAL A 332 -24.06 -5.06 -23.39
C VAL A 332 -24.64 -6.44 -23.69
N ASP A 333 -25.92 -6.52 -24.05
CA ASP A 333 -26.60 -7.80 -24.33
C ASP A 333 -25.97 -8.56 -25.50
N ARG A 334 -25.72 -7.90 -26.63
CA ARG A 334 -25.15 -8.56 -27.82
C ARG A 334 -23.73 -9.05 -27.57
N ALA A 335 -22.89 -8.24 -26.94
CA ALA A 335 -21.55 -8.66 -26.57
C ALA A 335 -21.58 -9.80 -25.53
N THR A 336 -22.55 -9.80 -24.61
CA THR A 336 -22.77 -10.90 -23.67
C THR A 336 -23.13 -12.20 -24.39
N GLU A 337 -24.01 -12.18 -25.39
CA GLU A 337 -24.34 -13.37 -26.20
C GLU A 337 -23.10 -13.94 -26.92
N SER A 338 -22.26 -13.07 -27.50
CA SER A 338 -20.98 -13.44 -28.11
C SER A 338 -20.02 -14.10 -27.10
N LEU A 339 -19.94 -13.54 -25.89
CA LEU A 339 -19.13 -14.09 -24.80
C LEU A 339 -19.66 -15.46 -24.32
N VAL A 340 -20.98 -15.64 -24.20
CA VAL A 340 -21.61 -16.93 -23.84
C VAL A 340 -21.27 -18.00 -24.86
N LYS A 341 -21.38 -17.69 -26.15
CA LYS A 341 -21.01 -18.63 -27.21
C LYS A 341 -19.53 -19.05 -27.08
N THR A 342 -18.66 -18.08 -26.81
CA THR A 342 -17.22 -18.32 -26.64
C THR A 342 -16.91 -19.14 -25.41
N ALA A 343 -17.51 -18.81 -24.26
CA ALA A 343 -17.37 -19.55 -23.00
C ALA A 343 -17.75 -21.03 -23.19
N ARG A 344 -18.83 -21.30 -23.94
CA ARG A 344 -19.23 -22.67 -24.32
C ARG A 344 -18.22 -23.34 -25.26
N THR A 345 -17.69 -22.64 -26.26
CA THR A 345 -16.69 -23.22 -27.17
C THR A 345 -15.38 -23.54 -26.44
N LEU A 346 -14.88 -22.64 -25.60
CA LEU A 346 -13.63 -22.81 -24.86
C LEU A 346 -13.79 -23.67 -23.60
N GLN A 347 -15.03 -23.94 -23.18
CA GLN A 347 -15.36 -24.65 -21.95
C GLN A 347 -14.77 -23.95 -20.70
N CYS A 348 -14.74 -22.62 -20.68
CA CYS A 348 -14.20 -21.80 -19.58
C CYS A 348 -15.16 -20.68 -19.17
N ALA A 349 -14.99 -20.14 -17.96
CA ALA A 349 -15.63 -18.88 -17.58
C ALA A 349 -14.86 -17.70 -18.19
N ILE A 350 -15.57 -16.61 -18.52
CA ILE A 350 -14.98 -15.41 -19.14
C ILE A 350 -15.36 -14.18 -18.33
N CYS A 351 -14.37 -13.35 -18.00
CA CYS A 351 -14.57 -11.99 -17.47
C CYS A 351 -14.11 -10.97 -18.51
N ALA A 352 -14.99 -10.04 -18.90
CA ALA A 352 -14.68 -9.00 -19.87
C ALA A 352 -15.40 -7.69 -19.52
N GLY A 353 -14.74 -6.56 -19.79
CA GLY A 353 -15.33 -5.24 -19.73
C GLY A 353 -16.01 -4.89 -21.04
N ILE A 354 -17.21 -4.32 -20.97
CA ILE A 354 -17.97 -3.86 -22.12
C ILE A 354 -18.22 -2.37 -21.96
N ILE A 355 -17.85 -1.60 -22.98
CA ILE A 355 -18.13 -0.17 -23.06
C ILE A 355 -19.25 0.02 -24.09
N ALA A 356 -20.45 0.36 -23.62
CA ALA A 356 -21.60 0.65 -24.47
C ALA A 356 -22.25 1.96 -24.00
N ASP A 357 -22.58 2.85 -24.94
CA ASP A 357 -23.17 4.17 -24.66
C ASP A 357 -22.38 4.99 -23.61
N GLY A 358 -21.04 4.87 -23.63
CA GLY A 358 -20.15 5.53 -22.68
C GLY A 358 -20.17 4.95 -21.26
N CYS A 359 -20.92 3.87 -21.03
CA CYS A 359 -20.96 3.15 -19.75
C CYS A 359 -20.05 1.91 -19.80
N PHE A 360 -19.18 1.79 -18.80
CA PHE A 360 -18.38 0.60 -18.58
C PHE A 360 -19.14 -0.40 -17.70
N THR A 361 -19.27 -1.64 -18.16
CA THR A 361 -19.92 -2.76 -17.45
C THR A 361 -18.98 -3.95 -17.45
N ILE A 362 -18.77 -4.58 -16.28
CA ILE A 362 -18.06 -5.85 -16.20
C ILE A 362 -19.08 -6.96 -16.42
N VAL A 363 -18.81 -7.83 -17.39
CA VAL A 363 -19.64 -9.01 -17.65
C VAL A 363 -18.82 -10.25 -17.35
N PHE A 364 -19.41 -11.11 -16.53
CA PHE A 364 -18.91 -12.43 -16.21
C PHE A 364 -19.83 -13.48 -16.80
N VAL A 365 -19.27 -14.44 -17.50
CA VAL A 365 -20.01 -15.44 -18.24
C VAL A 365 -19.52 -16.83 -17.88
N GLU A 366 -20.45 -17.67 -17.43
CA GLU A 366 -20.26 -19.11 -17.30
C GLU A 366 -20.82 -19.84 -18.53
N ARG A 367 -20.68 -21.18 -18.57
CA ARG A 367 -21.19 -22.01 -19.67
C ARG A 367 -22.70 -21.85 -19.88
N ASP A 368 -23.44 -21.62 -18.79
CA ASP A 368 -24.91 -21.70 -18.77
C ASP A 368 -25.61 -20.37 -18.44
N GLY A 369 -24.87 -19.29 -18.14
CA GLY A 369 -25.45 -18.01 -17.77
C GLY A 369 -24.44 -16.86 -17.72
N ALA A 370 -24.95 -15.63 -17.62
CA ALA A 370 -24.14 -14.42 -17.52
C ALA A 370 -24.61 -13.54 -16.36
N ILE A 371 -23.65 -12.88 -15.71
CA ILE A 371 -23.85 -11.89 -14.66
C ILE A 371 -23.17 -10.60 -15.14
N SER A 372 -23.87 -9.49 -15.08
CA SER A 372 -23.34 -8.17 -15.43
C SER A 372 -23.37 -7.26 -14.23
N MET A 373 -22.29 -6.50 -14.04
CA MET A 373 -22.12 -5.58 -12.92
C MET A 373 -21.64 -4.23 -13.46
N LYS A 374 -22.32 -3.15 -13.07
CA LYS A 374 -21.85 -1.79 -13.32
C LYS A 374 -21.00 -1.33 -12.13
N PRO A 375 -19.69 -1.08 -12.30
CA PRO A 375 -18.86 -0.57 -11.22
C PRO A 375 -19.46 0.70 -10.60
N CYS A 376 -19.24 0.89 -9.31
CA CYS A 376 -19.78 1.98 -8.50
C CYS A 376 -21.31 2.03 -8.31
N ALA A 377 -22.11 1.49 -9.23
CA ALA A 377 -23.58 1.56 -9.17
C ALA A 377 -24.21 0.33 -8.49
N ASP A 378 -23.53 -0.82 -8.52
CA ASP A 378 -24.03 -2.06 -7.95
C ASP A 378 -23.32 -2.38 -6.63
N SER A 379 -24.09 -2.50 -5.54
CA SER A 379 -23.61 -2.90 -4.22
C SER A 379 -23.97 -4.35 -3.87
N SER A 380 -24.55 -5.12 -4.80
CA SER A 380 -24.86 -6.53 -4.62
C SER A 380 -23.61 -7.43 -4.72
N LEU A 381 -23.76 -8.72 -4.42
CA LEU A 381 -22.68 -9.71 -4.37
C LEU A 381 -21.73 -9.63 -5.58
N ARG A 382 -20.44 -9.37 -5.33
CA ARG A 382 -19.41 -9.07 -6.35
C ARG A 382 -18.46 -10.23 -6.65
N TRP A 383 -18.89 -11.46 -6.40
CA TRP A 383 -18.09 -12.65 -6.65
C TRP A 383 -18.95 -13.81 -7.13
N ILE A 384 -18.27 -14.74 -7.79
CA ILE A 384 -18.87 -15.94 -8.38
C ILE A 384 -18.09 -17.16 -7.92
N ASP A 385 -18.81 -18.20 -7.52
CA ASP A 385 -18.22 -19.49 -7.15
C ASP A 385 -18.18 -20.40 -8.37
N LEU A 386 -16.98 -20.66 -8.86
CA LEU A 386 -16.68 -21.65 -9.88
C LEU A 386 -16.23 -22.96 -9.22
N PRO A 387 -16.15 -24.08 -9.97
CA PRO A 387 -15.42 -25.24 -9.50
C PRO A 387 -14.02 -24.83 -9.03
N ASN A 388 -13.68 -25.23 -7.81
CA ASN A 388 -12.41 -24.96 -7.13
C ASN A 388 -12.11 -23.52 -6.69
N ALA A 389 -12.84 -22.49 -7.13
CA ALA A 389 -12.46 -21.11 -6.81
C ALA A 389 -13.64 -20.14 -6.64
N ARG A 390 -13.45 -19.15 -5.77
CA ARG A 390 -14.29 -17.94 -5.69
C ARG A 390 -13.60 -16.77 -6.40
N VAL A 391 -14.25 -16.20 -7.42
CA VAL A 391 -13.72 -15.13 -8.28
C VAL A 391 -14.44 -13.83 -7.98
N ALA A 392 -13.72 -12.82 -7.50
CA ALA A 392 -14.26 -11.47 -7.32
C ALA A 392 -14.14 -10.63 -8.60
N LEU A 393 -15.05 -9.67 -8.80
CA LEU A 393 -15.05 -8.75 -9.93
C LEU A 393 -14.81 -7.32 -9.47
N ALA A 394 -13.80 -6.68 -10.04
CA ALA A 394 -13.51 -5.27 -9.77
C ALA A 394 -13.05 -4.53 -11.03
N SER A 395 -13.40 -3.24 -11.11
CA SER A 395 -12.70 -2.35 -12.03
C SER A 395 -11.28 -2.11 -11.52
N LYS A 396 -10.41 -1.66 -12.42
CA LYS A 396 -9.07 -1.21 -12.06
C LYS A 396 -9.12 -0.14 -10.96
N ASP A 397 -9.94 0.89 -11.16
CA ASP A 397 -9.99 2.04 -10.26
C ASP A 397 -10.53 1.68 -8.87
N GLU A 398 -11.44 0.71 -8.77
CA GLU A 398 -11.91 0.19 -7.49
C GLU A 398 -10.80 -0.58 -6.76
N LEU A 399 -10.01 -1.38 -7.48
CA LEU A 399 -8.92 -2.18 -6.91
C LEU A 399 -7.66 -1.35 -6.62
N TYR A 400 -7.60 -0.07 -7.04
CA TYR A 400 -6.63 0.89 -6.52
C TYR A 400 -6.81 1.17 -5.03
N HIS A 401 -7.94 0.82 -4.43
CA HIS A 401 -8.20 0.94 -3.00
C HIS A 401 -7.96 -0.41 -2.29
N PRO A 402 -6.92 -0.54 -1.44
CA PRO A 402 -6.58 -1.80 -0.78
C PRO A 402 -7.73 -2.36 0.06
N GLU A 403 -8.61 -1.51 0.59
CA GLU A 403 -9.78 -1.90 1.37
C GLU A 403 -10.66 -2.91 0.65
N LEU A 404 -10.84 -2.76 -0.67
CA LEU A 404 -11.64 -3.68 -1.48
C LEU A 404 -10.95 -5.05 -1.61
N GLY A 405 -9.64 -5.06 -1.85
CA GLY A 405 -8.85 -6.29 -1.93
C GLY A 405 -8.90 -7.08 -0.61
N ILE A 406 -8.75 -6.39 0.51
CA ILE A 406 -8.86 -6.98 1.85
C ILE A 406 -10.27 -7.54 2.07
N ALA A 407 -11.31 -6.77 1.73
CA ALA A 407 -12.69 -7.22 1.87
C ALA A 407 -12.96 -8.50 1.06
N PHE A 408 -12.48 -8.57 -0.20
CA PHE A 408 -12.60 -9.80 -1.01
C PHE A 408 -11.85 -10.98 -0.42
N ALA A 409 -10.61 -10.77 0.02
CA ALA A 409 -9.81 -11.81 0.62
C ALA A 409 -10.48 -12.38 1.89
N LYS A 410 -11.03 -11.53 2.75
CA LYS A 410 -11.77 -11.93 3.96
C LYS A 410 -13.10 -12.64 3.66
N GLN A 411 -13.71 -12.37 2.51
CA GLN A 411 -14.89 -13.09 2.01
C GLN A 411 -14.53 -14.41 1.29
N GLY A 412 -13.28 -14.84 1.35
CA GLY A 412 -12.81 -16.11 0.80
C GLY A 412 -12.56 -16.09 -0.70
N CYS A 413 -12.45 -14.91 -1.33
CA CYS A 413 -12.09 -14.83 -2.74
C CYS A 413 -10.66 -15.33 -2.97
N ASP A 414 -10.50 -16.16 -3.98
CA ASP A 414 -9.20 -16.73 -4.38
C ASP A 414 -8.49 -15.79 -5.36
N VAL A 415 -9.24 -15.16 -6.27
CA VAL A 415 -8.74 -14.24 -7.30
C VAL A 415 -9.71 -13.09 -7.57
N VAL A 416 -9.17 -11.90 -7.88
CA VAL A 416 -9.92 -10.76 -8.41
C VAL A 416 -9.66 -10.65 -9.91
N ALA A 417 -10.72 -10.70 -10.72
CA ALA A 417 -10.67 -10.47 -12.15
C ALA A 417 -10.88 -8.99 -12.47
N VAL A 418 -9.93 -8.41 -13.21
CA VAL A 418 -9.92 -6.99 -13.61
C VAL A 418 -9.84 -6.89 -15.13
N SER A 419 -10.86 -6.31 -15.74
CA SER A 419 -10.85 -5.96 -17.16
C SER A 419 -10.70 -4.46 -17.33
N SER A 420 -9.80 -4.04 -18.21
CA SER A 420 -9.55 -2.64 -18.52
C SER A 420 -9.35 -2.46 -20.03
N SER A 421 -9.55 -1.27 -20.56
CA SER A 421 -9.18 -0.98 -21.96
C SER A 421 -7.66 -0.92 -22.11
N ARG A 422 -6.96 -0.43 -21.08
CA ARG A 422 -5.50 -0.27 -21.04
C ARG A 422 -4.97 -0.48 -19.62
N LEU A 423 -3.77 -1.05 -19.52
CA LEU A 423 -3.03 -1.22 -18.26
C LEU A 423 -1.59 -0.73 -18.44
N ASP A 424 -1.20 0.35 -17.77
CA ASP A 424 0.18 0.82 -17.78
C ASP A 424 1.06 0.13 -16.70
N GLU A 425 2.29 0.61 -16.52
CA GLU A 425 3.23 0.09 -15.51
C GLU A 425 2.80 0.42 -14.09
N GLN A 426 2.20 1.57 -13.87
CA GLN A 426 1.69 1.95 -12.55
C GLN A 426 0.51 1.08 -12.17
N ASP A 427 -0.39 0.81 -13.13
CA ASP A 427 -1.51 -0.11 -12.96
C ASP A 427 -1.01 -1.50 -12.56
N ARG A 428 -0.06 -2.05 -13.31
CA ARG A 428 0.53 -3.37 -13.02
C ARG A 428 1.12 -3.44 -11.61
N MET A 429 1.90 -2.43 -11.25
CA MET A 429 2.56 -2.36 -9.94
C MET A 429 1.54 -2.24 -8.78
N VAL A 430 0.58 -1.32 -8.87
CA VAL A 430 -0.44 -1.11 -7.81
C VAL A 430 -1.33 -2.34 -7.65
N LEU A 431 -1.83 -2.87 -8.76
CA LEU A 431 -2.71 -4.03 -8.75
C LEU A 431 -1.95 -5.31 -8.37
N GLY A 432 -0.71 -5.49 -8.83
CA GLY A 432 0.15 -6.58 -8.40
C GLY A 432 0.40 -6.56 -6.89
N ALA A 433 0.68 -5.38 -6.32
CA ALA A 433 0.85 -5.20 -4.88
C ALA A 433 -0.43 -5.50 -4.05
N ARG A 434 -1.62 -5.62 -4.66
CA ARG A 434 -2.84 -6.07 -3.95
C ARG A 434 -2.79 -7.54 -3.59
N SER A 435 -1.95 -8.34 -4.25
CA SER A 435 -1.72 -9.73 -3.87
C SER A 435 -1.24 -9.92 -2.44
N ILE A 436 -0.57 -8.91 -1.88
CA ILE A 436 -0.15 -8.86 -0.46
C ILE A 436 -1.35 -8.94 0.49
N GLU A 437 -2.51 -8.44 0.06
CA GLU A 437 -3.77 -8.47 0.81
C GLU A 437 -4.46 -9.86 0.75
N GLN A 438 -3.70 -10.91 0.42
CA GLN A 438 -4.12 -12.31 0.46
C GLN A 438 -5.15 -12.71 -0.61
N VAL A 439 -5.13 -12.07 -1.79
CA VAL A 439 -5.98 -12.44 -2.94
C VAL A 439 -5.21 -12.36 -4.25
N ALA A 440 -5.34 -13.33 -5.14
CA ALA A 440 -4.69 -13.24 -6.45
C ALA A 440 -5.34 -12.14 -7.31
N VAL A 441 -4.61 -11.61 -8.28
CA VAL A 441 -5.12 -10.60 -9.22
C VAL A 441 -4.89 -11.09 -10.64
N ALA A 442 -5.95 -11.12 -11.43
CA ALA A 442 -5.95 -11.48 -12.83
C ALA A 442 -6.44 -10.28 -13.63
N ALA A 443 -5.52 -9.60 -14.33
CA ALA A 443 -5.82 -8.34 -14.99
C ALA A 443 -5.51 -8.40 -16.49
N SER A 444 -6.44 -7.90 -17.30
CA SER A 444 -6.23 -7.77 -18.73
C SER A 444 -6.63 -6.41 -19.28
N GLY A 445 -5.75 -5.84 -20.08
CA GLY A 445 -5.94 -4.64 -20.89
C GLY A 445 -5.40 -4.85 -22.29
N GLY A 446 -5.72 -3.94 -23.22
CA GLY A 446 -5.32 -4.11 -24.62
C GLY A 446 -3.82 -4.27 -24.79
N ASN A 447 -3.06 -3.37 -24.17
CA ASN A 447 -1.61 -3.38 -24.29
C ASN A 447 -0.93 -4.44 -23.41
N ARG A 448 -1.58 -4.96 -22.37
CA ARG A 448 -0.91 -5.76 -21.33
C ARG A 448 -1.89 -6.64 -20.57
N ALA A 449 -1.42 -7.82 -20.17
CA ALA A 449 -2.09 -8.67 -19.21
C ALA A 449 -1.11 -9.19 -18.15
N PHE A 450 -1.59 -9.44 -16.93
CA PHE A 450 -0.78 -10.05 -15.89
C PHE A 450 -1.62 -10.81 -14.85
N LEU A 451 -0.96 -11.73 -14.16
CA LEU A 451 -1.45 -12.55 -13.07
C LEU A 451 -0.48 -12.41 -11.90
N ALA A 452 -0.96 -12.00 -10.74
CA ALA A 452 -0.18 -11.87 -9.51
C ALA A 452 -0.78 -12.75 -8.40
N GLU A 453 0.05 -13.56 -7.75
CA GLU A 453 -0.38 -14.48 -6.70
C GLU A 453 0.13 -14.03 -5.32
N PRO A 454 -0.65 -14.19 -4.23
CA PRO A 454 -0.20 -13.84 -2.89
C PRO A 454 1.19 -14.42 -2.55
N PRO A 455 2.10 -13.59 -2.01
CA PRO A 455 3.46 -14.01 -1.71
C PRO A 455 3.50 -15.01 -0.54
N GLU A 456 4.56 -15.82 -0.51
CA GLU A 456 4.91 -16.60 0.68
C GLU A 456 5.84 -15.77 1.58
N GLY A 457 5.47 -15.57 2.84
CA GLY A 457 6.23 -14.75 3.77
C GLY A 457 6.42 -13.32 3.28
N HIS A 458 7.65 -12.82 3.30
CA HIS A 458 8.02 -11.46 2.87
C HIS A 458 8.69 -11.44 1.49
N HIS A 459 8.44 -12.46 0.66
CA HIS A 459 8.96 -12.50 -0.70
C HIS A 459 8.16 -11.57 -1.64
N ARG A 460 8.73 -11.25 -2.81
CA ARG A 460 7.94 -10.60 -3.86
C ARG A 460 6.90 -11.60 -4.35
N TRP A 461 5.70 -11.11 -4.66
CA TRP A 461 4.65 -11.94 -5.23
C TRP A 461 5.11 -12.59 -6.55
N ALA A 462 4.62 -13.81 -6.78
CA ALA A 462 4.80 -14.47 -8.05
C ALA A 462 3.93 -13.77 -9.11
N GLU A 463 4.50 -13.53 -10.28
CA GLU A 463 3.83 -12.75 -11.31
C GLU A 463 4.15 -13.28 -12.71
N ALA A 464 3.11 -13.54 -13.48
CA ALA A 464 3.21 -13.74 -14.92
C ALA A 464 2.67 -12.50 -15.62
N HIS A 465 3.38 -11.97 -16.61
CA HIS A 465 2.92 -10.81 -17.37
C HIS A 465 3.29 -10.95 -18.85
N THR A 466 2.55 -10.23 -19.69
CA THR A 466 2.74 -10.19 -21.13
C THR A 466 2.28 -8.84 -21.68
N GLU A 467 2.91 -8.36 -22.73
CA GLU A 467 2.51 -7.17 -23.46
C GLU A 467 2.10 -7.56 -24.88
N TYR A 468 1.12 -6.88 -25.46
CA TYR A 468 0.72 -7.12 -26.85
C TYR A 468 1.90 -6.86 -27.81
N PRO A 469 2.14 -7.71 -28.84
CA PRO A 469 1.35 -8.87 -29.31
C PRO A 469 1.76 -10.22 -28.68
N GLY A 470 2.32 -10.21 -27.47
CA GLY A 470 2.73 -11.39 -26.73
C GLY A 470 1.59 -12.38 -26.46
N LYS A 471 1.99 -13.63 -26.18
CA LYS A 471 1.04 -14.71 -25.85
C LYS A 471 0.29 -14.41 -24.55
N PRO A 472 -0.93 -14.94 -24.36
CA PRO A 472 -1.65 -14.87 -23.09
C PRO A 472 -0.78 -15.36 -21.92
N CYS A 473 -0.85 -14.69 -20.78
CA CYS A 473 -0.23 -15.19 -19.56
C CYS A 473 -1.19 -16.16 -18.87
N VAL A 474 -0.67 -17.29 -18.41
CA VAL A 474 -1.45 -18.37 -17.77
C VAL A 474 -0.77 -18.76 -16.47
N MET A 475 -1.56 -18.94 -15.42
CA MET A 475 -1.10 -19.37 -14.10
C MET A 475 -2.11 -20.38 -13.53
N THR A 476 -1.62 -21.46 -12.94
CA THR A 476 -2.45 -22.38 -12.16
C THR A 476 -2.34 -21.99 -10.70
N LEU A 477 -3.46 -21.58 -10.10
CA LEU A 477 -3.55 -21.22 -8.70
C LEU A 477 -3.87 -22.46 -7.86
N ASP A 478 -3.16 -22.66 -6.76
CA ASP A 478 -3.53 -23.66 -5.73
C ASP A 478 -4.44 -22.99 -4.70
N THR A 479 -5.76 -23.15 -4.88
CA THR A 479 -6.74 -22.53 -3.99
C THR A 479 -6.70 -23.11 -2.57
N SER A 480 -6.18 -24.33 -2.36
CA SER A 480 -5.95 -24.89 -1.02
C SER A 480 -4.91 -24.05 -0.27
N ARG A 481 -3.87 -23.61 -0.97
CA ARG A 481 -2.84 -22.72 -0.45
C ARG A 481 -3.36 -21.29 -0.29
N LEU A 482 -4.04 -20.74 -1.29
CA LEU A 482 -4.56 -19.36 -1.27
C LEU A 482 -5.63 -19.10 -0.19
N ARG A 483 -6.24 -20.16 0.32
CA ARG A 483 -7.21 -20.13 1.42
C ARG A 483 -6.57 -20.17 2.80
N ARG A 484 -5.25 -20.35 2.91
CA ARG A 484 -4.49 -20.14 4.15
C ARG A 484 -4.10 -18.67 4.30
N LYS A 485 -5.11 -17.82 4.53
CA LYS A 485 -4.95 -16.36 4.55
C LYS A 485 -4.55 -15.86 5.94
N GLN A 486 -3.64 -14.89 5.98
CA GLN A 486 -3.29 -14.17 7.22
C GLN A 486 -3.47 -12.68 7.03
N PHE A 487 -4.23 -12.07 7.94
CA PHE A 487 -4.60 -10.66 7.86
C PHE A 487 -3.93 -9.85 8.96
N TYR A 488 -3.53 -8.63 8.60
CA TYR A 488 -3.09 -7.65 9.57
C TYR A 488 -4.29 -6.87 10.12
N GLU A 489 -4.65 -7.12 11.38
CA GLU A 489 -5.92 -6.66 11.97
C GLU A 489 -5.80 -5.41 12.87
N ARG A 490 -4.60 -4.85 13.06
CA ARG A 490 -4.43 -3.62 13.85
C ARG A 490 -4.68 -2.39 12.98
N LEU A 491 -5.94 -2.16 12.64
CA LEU A 491 -6.38 -1.08 11.74
C LEU A 491 -7.45 -0.20 12.39
N ASP A 492 -7.55 1.05 11.95
CA ASP A 492 -8.64 1.97 12.27
C ASP A 492 -9.77 1.77 11.24
N TYR A 493 -10.61 0.75 11.45
CA TYR A 493 -11.68 0.42 10.50
C TYR A 493 -12.72 1.53 10.39
N GLU A 494 -12.96 2.29 11.46
CA GLU A 494 -13.87 3.45 11.43
C GLU A 494 -13.35 4.52 10.47
N LEU A 495 -12.04 4.81 10.50
CA LEU A 495 -11.42 5.68 9.51
C LEU A 495 -11.47 5.09 8.11
N LEU A 496 -11.16 3.80 7.95
CA LEU A 496 -11.15 3.12 6.66
C LEU A 496 -12.56 3.01 6.06
N LEU A 497 -13.64 2.91 6.83
CA LEU A 497 -15.00 2.84 6.28
C LEU A 497 -15.74 4.19 6.28
N ARG A 498 -15.04 5.26 6.67
CA ARG A 498 -15.65 6.57 6.74
C ARG A 498 -16.07 7.08 5.36
N LYS A 499 -17.32 7.56 5.28
CA LYS A 499 -17.84 8.29 4.12
C LYS A 499 -17.25 9.70 4.06
N GLY A 500 -16.78 10.10 2.87
CA GLY A 500 -16.14 11.38 2.62
C GLY A 500 -14.62 11.38 2.85
N GLY A 501 -13.91 12.14 2.02
CA GLY A 501 -12.45 12.25 2.05
C GLY A 501 -11.88 12.91 3.32
N PRO A 502 -10.57 13.21 3.33
CA PRO A 502 -9.91 13.78 4.49
C PRO A 502 -10.60 15.06 4.98
N ARG A 503 -10.82 15.20 6.30
CA ARG A 503 -11.42 16.42 6.87
C ARG A 503 -10.50 17.61 6.58
N SER A 504 -10.97 18.56 5.78
CA SER A 504 -10.47 19.92 5.80
C SER A 504 -10.99 20.60 7.07
N GLY A 505 -10.19 20.70 8.13
CA GLY A 505 -10.60 21.47 9.30
C GLY A 505 -9.80 21.21 10.56
N LYS A 506 -9.27 22.30 11.12
CA LYS A 506 -8.59 22.43 12.41
C LYS A 506 -9.19 21.50 13.48
N VAL A 507 -8.31 20.82 14.21
CA VAL A 507 -8.67 20.13 15.45
C VAL A 507 -9.30 21.17 16.37
N SER A 508 -10.61 21.09 16.60
CA SER A 508 -11.19 21.74 17.77
C SER A 508 -10.68 20.96 18.98
N GLU A 509 -9.87 21.61 19.81
CA GLU A 509 -9.59 21.16 21.17
C GLU A 509 -10.95 20.85 21.83
N ARG A 510 -11.24 19.57 22.03
CA ARG A 510 -12.21 19.21 23.04
C ARG A 510 -11.47 19.34 24.36
N GLU A 511 -11.76 20.42 25.08
CA GLU A 511 -11.41 20.54 26.49
C GLU A 511 -11.90 19.27 27.22
N PRO A 512 -11.10 18.72 28.14
CA PRO A 512 -11.54 17.59 28.94
C PRO A 512 -12.73 18.02 29.80
N SER A 513 -13.87 17.36 29.62
CA SER A 513 -15.04 17.53 30.49
C SER A 513 -14.66 17.21 31.93
N GLU A 514 -14.88 18.16 32.84
CA GLU A 514 -14.72 17.98 34.28
C GLU A 514 -15.43 16.71 34.79
N PRO A 515 -14.85 15.98 35.75
CA PRO A 515 -15.51 14.83 36.34
C PRO A 515 -16.74 15.28 37.14
N ALA A 516 -17.89 14.69 36.82
CA ALA A 516 -19.13 14.92 37.54
C ALA A 516 -18.96 14.61 39.03
N ALA A 517 -19.16 15.63 39.86
CA ALA A 517 -19.19 15.50 41.31
C ALA A 517 -20.29 14.49 41.72
N ILE A 518 -19.87 13.41 42.36
CA ILE A 518 -20.76 12.49 43.07
C ILE A 518 -21.38 13.28 44.23
N ARG A 519 -22.66 13.64 44.10
CA ARG A 519 -23.46 14.14 45.22
C ARG A 519 -23.94 12.93 46.02
N ASN A 520 -23.41 12.79 47.23
CA ASN A 520 -24.00 11.97 48.28
C ASN A 520 -25.34 12.60 48.71
N THR A 521 -26.44 11.89 48.46
CA THR A 521 -27.64 11.88 49.30
C THR A 521 -28.32 10.53 49.17
#